data_AF-A0A1X7UJL6-F1
#
_entry.id   AF-A0A1X7UJL6-F1
#
_cell.length_a   1.000
_cell.length_b   1.000
_cell.length_c   1.000
_cell.angle_alpha   90.00
_cell.angle_beta   90.00
_cell.angle_gamma   90.00
#
_symmetry.space_group_name_H-M   'P 1'
#
loop_
_entity.id
_entity.type
_entity.pdbx_description
1 polymer ?
#
loop_
_entity_poly.entity_id
_entity_poly.type
_entity_poly.pdbx_seq_one_letter_code
_entity_poly.pdbx_strand_id
1 'polypeptide(L)' 'MSIINQLGPFQSYIYSKQFNIITLTETWCHPDISDREILPVNYTVSRNDRNSWGGGVLLAISDTICFE' A
#
# COMPACT_ATOMS: atom_id res chain seq x y z
N MET A 1 12.51 5.48 5.79
CA MET A 1 11.50 5.41 6.87
C MET A 1 10.38 4.51 6.38
N SER A 2 9.92 3.54 7.18
CA SER A 2 8.91 2.57 6.74
C SER A 2 7.54 3.20 6.57
N ILE A 3 6.77 2.71 5.58
CA ILE A 3 5.37 3.10 5.37
C ILE A 3 4.52 2.88 6.62
N ILE A 4 4.87 1.88 7.44
CA ILE A 4 4.18 1.55 8.70
C ILE A 4 4.18 2.73 9.68
N ASN A 5 5.29 3.48 9.73
CA ASN A 5 5.41 4.62 10.62
C ASN A 5 4.57 5.82 10.15
N GLN A 6 4.08 5.79 8.91
CA GLN A 6 3.38 6.89 8.25
C GLN A 6 1.94 6.52 7.84
N LEU A 7 1.39 5.42 8.35
CA LEU A 7 0.09 4.90 7.93
C LEU A 7 -1.05 5.90 8.09
N GLY A 8 -1.15 6.60 9.22
CA GLY A 8 -2.23 7.55 9.47
C GLY A 8 -2.32 8.66 8.41
N PRO A 9 -1.25 9.45 8.19
CA PRO A 9 -1.21 10.46 7.14
C PRO A 9 -1.38 9.87 5.73
N PHE A 10 -0.75 8.71 5.46
CA PHE A 10 -0.84 8.04 4.17
C PHE A 10 -2.29 7.64 3.84
N GLN A 11 -2.96 6.91 4.73
CA GLN A 11 -4.34 6.47 4.58
C GLN A 11 -5.27 7.66 4.44
N SER A 12 -5.11 8.68 5.28
CA SER A 12 -5.94 9.90 5.20
C SER A 12 -5.83 10.57 3.83
N TYR A 13 -4.61 10.65 3.28
CA TYR A 13 -4.38 11.22 1.95
C TYR A 13 -5.03 10.39 0.85
N ILE A 14 -4.80 9.07 0.84
CA ILE A 14 -5.36 8.16 -0.16
C ILE A 14 -6.89 8.18 -0.15
N TYR A 15 -7.52 8.06 1.02
CA TYR A 15 -8.98 8.03 1.13
C TYR A 15 -9.64 9.38 0.84
N SER A 16 -8.93 10.50 1.05
CA SER A 16 -9.43 11.84 0.69
C SER A 16 -9.44 12.11 -0.82
N LYS A 17 -8.57 11.44 -1.57
CA LYS A 17 -8.39 11.66 -3.02
C LYS A 17 -8.96 10.55 -3.89
N GLN A 18 -9.26 9.40 -3.32
CA GLN A 18 -9.90 8.27 -4.01
C GLN A 18 -9.14 7.86 -5.28
N PHE A 19 -7.83 7.60 -5.15
CA PHE A 19 -7.01 7.15 -6.27
C PHE A 19 -7.48 5.80 -6.80
N ASN A 20 -7.49 5.61 -8.12
CA ASN A 20 -7.81 4.32 -8.71
C ASN A 20 -6.64 3.35 -8.62
N ILE A 21 -5.41 3.85 -8.85
CA ILE A 21 -4.18 3.05 -8.82
C ILE A 21 -3.17 3.79 -7.97
N ILE A 22 -2.51 3.07 -7.06
CA ILE A 22 -1.48 3.60 -6.18
C ILE A 22 -0.23 2.74 -6.35
N THR A 23 0.90 3.37 -6.64
CA THR A 23 2.19 2.71 -6.74
C THR A 23 3.17 3.34 -5.76
N LEU A 24 3.80 2.53 -4.93
CA LEU A 24 4.82 2.96 -3.99
C LEU A 24 6.09 2.13 -4.19
N THR A 25 7.22 2.82 -4.15
CA THR A 25 8.57 2.22 -4.15
C THR A 25 9.26 2.57 -2.85
N GLU A 26 10.24 1.78 -2.42
CA GLU A 26 10.90 1.97 -1.14
C GLU A 26 9.87 2.02 0.00
N THR A 27 9.03 0.99 0.09
CA THR A 27 8.01 0.90 1.17
C THR A 27 8.65 0.58 2.52
N TRP A 28 9.82 -0.09 2.51
CA TRP A 28 10.48 -0.62 3.70
C TRP A 28 9.53 -1.45 4.57
N CYS A 29 8.56 -2.13 3.95
CA CYS A 29 7.57 -2.95 4.63
C CYS A 29 8.10 -4.37 4.93
N HIS A 30 7.32 -5.20 5.63
CA HIS A 30 7.69 -6.55 6.05
C HIS A 30 6.55 -7.54 5.78
N PRO A 31 6.82 -8.79 5.36
CA PRO A 31 5.79 -9.78 5.01
C PRO A 31 4.83 -10.12 6.15
N ASP A 32 5.21 -9.89 7.40
CA ASP A 32 4.35 -10.12 8.56
C ASP A 32 3.25 -9.05 8.73
N ILE A 33 3.35 -7.92 8.02
CA ILE A 33 2.33 -6.87 8.03
C ILE A 33 1.23 -7.23 7.04
N SER A 34 0.00 -7.30 7.53
CA SER A 34 -1.17 -7.53 6.70
C SER A 34 -1.45 -6.36 5.76
N ASP A 35 -1.88 -6.64 4.54
CA ASP A 35 -2.29 -5.61 3.59
C ASP A 35 -3.42 -4.72 4.12
N ARG A 36 -4.27 -5.29 4.98
CA ARG A 36 -5.35 -4.54 5.67
C ARG A 36 -4.83 -3.55 6.70
N GLU A 37 -3.60 -3.68 7.17
CA GLU A 37 -2.97 -2.65 8.01
C GLU A 37 -2.53 -1.46 7.16
N ILE A 38 -2.17 -1.69 5.90
CA ILE A 38 -1.72 -0.64 4.97
C ILE A 38 -2.93 0.11 4.39
N LEU A 39 -3.85 -0.62 3.76
CA LEU A 39 -5.09 -0.11 3.19
C LEU A 39 -6.25 -0.99 3.67
N PRO A 40 -6.98 -0.58 4.72
CA PRO A 40 -8.01 -1.42 5.34
C PRO A 40 -9.17 -1.83 4.43
N VAL A 41 -9.56 -0.97 3.49
CA VAL A 41 -10.74 -1.15 2.63
C VAL A 41 -10.54 -0.54 1.24
N ASN A 42 -11.35 -1.01 0.29
CA ASN A 42 -11.56 -0.49 -1.08
C ASN A 42 -10.35 -0.58 -2.02
N TYR A 43 -9.34 -1.34 -1.64
CA TYR A 43 -8.17 -1.59 -2.45
C TYR A 43 -7.73 -3.05 -2.32
N THR A 44 -7.43 -3.64 -3.46
CA THR A 44 -6.68 -4.87 -3.58
C THR A 44 -5.19 -4.52 -3.65
N VAL A 45 -4.42 -5.02 -2.68
CA VAL A 45 -2.99 -4.73 -2.56
C VAL A 45 -2.18 -5.91 -3.12
N SER A 46 -1.17 -5.60 -3.92
CA SER A 46 -0.15 -6.51 -4.41
C SER A 46 1.21 -5.90 -4.12
N ARG A 47 2.07 -6.61 -3.40
CA ARG A 47 3.36 -6.08 -2.93
C ARG A 47 4.45 -7.12 -3.01
N ASN A 48 5.68 -6.63 -3.07
CA ASN A 48 6.87 -7.45 -2.85
C ASN A 48 7.70 -6.75 -1.78
N ASP A 49 7.83 -7.40 -0.63
CA ASP A 49 8.55 -6.85 0.51
C ASP A 49 10.04 -7.14 0.44
N ARG A 50 10.79 -6.40 1.24
CA ARG A 50 12.23 -6.63 1.35
C ARG A 50 12.52 -7.89 2.16
N ASN A 51 13.52 -8.64 1.71
CA ASN A 51 14.12 -9.73 2.50
C ASN A 51 15.36 -9.28 3.29
N SER A 52 15.85 -8.05 3.07
CA SER A 52 17.07 -7.52 3.69
C SER A 52 17.05 -5.97 3.80
N TRP A 53 18.14 -5.27 3.54
CA TRP A 53 18.26 -3.82 3.72
C TRP A 53 17.66 -3.05 2.54
N GLY A 54 16.74 -2.14 2.83
CA GLY A 54 16.09 -1.28 1.83
C GLY A 54 15.09 -1.97 0.93
N GLY A 55 14.39 -1.19 0.10
CA GLY A 55 13.49 -1.70 -0.93
C GLY A 55 12.05 -1.93 -0.48
N GLY A 56 11.37 -2.75 -1.27
CA GLY A 56 9.93 -3.00 -1.18
C GLY A 56 9.13 -2.18 -2.18
N VAL A 57 8.15 -2.82 -2.81
CA VAL A 57 7.23 -2.19 -3.76
C VAL A 57 5.79 -2.58 -3.43
N LEU A 58 4.86 -1.67 -3.67
CA LEU A 58 3.44 -1.89 -3.46
C LEU A 58 2.64 -1.28 -4.62
N LEU A 59 1.73 -2.08 -5.16
CA LEU A 59 0.68 -1.69 -6.09
C LEU A 59 -0.65 -1.91 -5.38
N ALA A 60 -1.48 -0.87 -5.29
CA ALA A 60 -2.85 -1.01 -4.84
C ALA A 60 -3.80 -0.56 -5.94
N ILE A 61 -4.80 -1.40 -6.22
CA ILE A 61 -5.82 -1.17 -7.23
C ILE A 61 -7.14 -1.03 -6.52
N SER A 62 -7.86 0.06 -6.80
CA SER A 62 -9.18 0.27 -6.24
C SER A 62 -10.13 -0.83 -6.71
N ASP A 63 -10.91 -1.39 -5.78
CA ASP A 63 -11.89 -2.44 -6.07
C ASP A 63 -13.02 -1.96 -6.99
N THR A 64 -13.10 -0.65 -7.23
CA THR A 64 -14.02 -0.03 -8.20
C THR A 64 -13.57 -0.18 -9.66
N ILE A 65 -12.32 -0.57 -9.90
CA ILE A 65 -11.83 -0.86 -11.25
C ILE A 65 -12.28 -2.27 -11.61
N CYS A 66 -13.33 -2.36 -12.43
CA CYS A 66 -13.69 -3.60 -13.10
C CYS A 66 -12.73 -3.84 -14.28
N PHE A 67 -12.18 -5.04 -14.38
CA PHE A 67 -11.54 -5.51 -15.61
C PHE A 67 -12.59 -6.29 -16.40
N GLU A 68 -12.86 -5.87 -17.63
CA GLU A 68 -13.70 -6.61 -18.60
C GLU A 68 -12.98 -7.86 -19.14
#